data_AF-A0A2E7FPZ5-F1
#
_entry.id   AF-A0A2E7FPZ5-F1
#
_cell.length_a   1.000
_cell.length_b   1.000
_cell.length_c   1.000
_cell.angle_alpha   90.00
_cell.angle_beta   90.00
_cell.angle_gamma   90.00
#
_symmetry.space_group_name_H-M   'P 1'
#
loop_
_entity.id
_entity.type
_entity.pdbx_description
1 polymer ?
#
loop_
_entity_poly.entity_id
_entity_poly.type
_entity_poly.pdbx_seq_one_letter_code
_entity_poly.pdbx_strand_id
1 'polypeptide(L)'
;MEFSRRKFVQTAATSVAAAGTLLSSTARAAVSKNKKVKVAVIGCGGRSNRDIPNFIKACDMLGLEAEYVAMADAFEDKAFEQADKYEVSRDKCIVGWDAYQKVAESDAEFVMLITPPSFRPQHLDTLVEAGKHVLMQKPVAVDAPGCRRVIAAGEKAKKKGLAILAGTQRRHTIGYMENAARIQNGAIGEILGGTVSWNGNVPWIWERQKGWNDADYLAR
;
A
#
# COMPACT_ATOMS: atom_id res chain seq x y z
N MET A 1 43.71 25.01 -28.40
CA MET A 1 43.36 23.59 -28.18
C MET A 1 42.33 23.19 -29.22
N GLU A 2 42.71 22.39 -30.21
CA GLU A 2 41.79 21.91 -31.25
C GLU A 2 40.92 20.76 -30.71
N PHE A 3 39.60 20.96 -30.74
CA PHE A 3 38.63 19.90 -30.46
C PHE A 3 38.35 19.11 -31.75
N SER A 4 38.88 17.89 -31.83
CA SER A 4 38.56 16.96 -32.91
C SER A 4 37.27 16.19 -32.62
N ARG A 5 36.43 16.03 -33.65
CA ARG A 5 35.18 15.22 -33.63
C ARG A 5 35.39 13.82 -33.03
N ARG A 6 36.58 13.23 -33.21
CA ARG A 6 36.93 11.91 -32.66
C ARG A 6 37.05 11.91 -31.14
N LYS A 7 37.59 12.99 -30.55
CA LYS A 7 37.66 13.17 -29.09
C LYS A 7 36.26 13.39 -28.49
N PHE A 8 35.39 14.14 -29.16
CA PHE A 8 34.02 14.35 -28.69
C PHE A 8 33.22 13.03 -28.63
N VAL A 9 33.31 12.19 -29.67
CA VAL A 9 32.63 10.88 -29.69
C VAL A 9 33.23 9.92 -28.65
N GLN A 10 34.54 9.92 -28.44
CA GLN A 10 35.16 9.15 -27.36
C GLN A 10 34.70 9.60 -25.97
N THR A 11 34.64 10.91 -25.71
CA THR A 11 34.17 11.45 -24.43
C THR A 11 32.68 11.20 -24.21
N ALA A 12 31.85 11.27 -25.25
CA ALA A 12 30.43 10.94 -25.20
C ALA A 12 30.17 9.43 -25.01
N ALA A 13 31.01 8.56 -25.55
CA ALA A 13 30.91 7.11 -25.34
C ALA A 13 31.29 6.70 -23.90
N THR A 14 32.25 7.40 -23.28
CA THR A 14 32.64 7.14 -21.88
C THR A 14 31.64 7.66 -20.85
N SER A 15 30.86 8.70 -21.14
CA SER A 15 29.85 9.22 -20.21
C SER A 15 28.54 8.41 -20.20
N VAL A 16 28.21 7.72 -21.29
CA VAL A 16 27.02 6.85 -21.36
C VAL A 16 27.26 5.50 -20.67
N ALA A 17 28.49 4.99 -20.67
CA ALA A 17 28.82 3.73 -19.99
C ALA A 17 28.81 3.83 -18.45
N ALA A 18 29.10 5.00 -17.87
CA ALA A 18 29.11 5.19 -16.41
C ALA A 18 27.73 5.48 -15.80
N ALA A 19 26.76 5.92 -16.60
CA ALA A 19 25.38 6.15 -16.13
C ALA A 19 24.51 4.87 -16.14
N GLY A 20 24.94 3.82 -16.84
CA GLY A 20 24.19 2.57 -16.98
C GLY A 20 24.30 1.58 -15.81
N THR A 21 25.22 1.80 -14.86
CA THR A 21 25.52 0.82 -13.79
C THR A 21 25.07 1.23 -12.38
N LEU A 22 24.35 2.34 -12.21
CA LEU A 22 23.89 2.81 -10.89
C LEU A 22 22.39 2.61 -10.61
N LEU A 23 21.66 1.86 -11.45
CA LEU A 23 20.21 1.69 -11.32
C LEU A 23 19.72 0.24 -11.08
N SER A 24 20.52 -0.66 -10.51
CA SER A 24 20.02 -2.03 -10.22
C SER A 24 20.53 -2.69 -8.93
N SER A 25 21.27 -2.00 -8.07
CA SER A 25 21.81 -2.60 -6.83
C SER A 25 20.88 -2.49 -5.61
N THR A 26 19.71 -1.89 -5.70
CA THR A 26 18.72 -1.95 -4.61
C THR A 26 17.76 -3.12 -4.80
N ALA A 27 18.14 -4.25 -4.18
CA ALA A 27 17.27 -5.33 -3.74
C ALA A 27 16.54 -6.17 -4.81
N ARG A 28 17.30 -6.90 -5.63
CA ARG A 28 17.00 -8.34 -5.78
C ARG A 28 17.84 -9.08 -4.74
N ALA A 29 17.48 -8.93 -3.47
CA ALA A 29 17.80 -10.01 -2.54
C ALA A 29 17.16 -11.25 -3.17
N ALA A 30 17.96 -12.29 -3.40
CA ALA A 30 17.44 -13.57 -3.86
C ALA A 30 16.41 -14.02 -2.81
N VAL A 31 15.14 -13.73 -3.07
CA VAL A 31 14.03 -14.28 -2.30
C VAL A 31 14.17 -15.78 -2.50
N SER A 32 14.55 -16.49 -1.45
CA SER A 32 14.47 -17.93 -1.43
C SER A 32 13.05 -18.29 -1.83
N LYS A 33 12.88 -19.10 -2.87
CA LYS A 33 11.55 -19.60 -3.25
C LYS A 33 10.85 -20.14 -2.00
N ASN A 34 9.60 -19.74 -1.81
CA ASN A 34 8.74 -20.13 -0.68
C ASN A 34 9.11 -19.50 0.66
N LYS A 35 9.75 -18.31 0.68
CA LYS A 35 9.82 -17.53 1.92
C LYS A 35 8.40 -17.11 2.31
N LYS A 36 7.99 -17.49 3.51
CA LYS A 36 6.73 -17.04 4.11
C LYS A 36 6.87 -15.59 4.57
N VAL A 37 5.85 -14.79 4.30
CA VAL A 37 5.67 -13.44 4.83
C VAL A 37 4.47 -13.47 5.75
N LYS A 38 4.65 -13.07 7.01
CA LYS A 38 3.55 -13.06 7.98
C LYS A 38 2.69 -11.81 7.78
N VAL A 39 1.43 -12.02 7.45
CA VAL A 39 0.49 -10.96 7.06
C VAL A 39 -0.65 -10.86 8.07
N ALA A 40 -0.97 -9.63 8.47
CA ALA A 40 -2.24 -9.33 9.14
C ALA A 40 -3.13 -8.48 8.24
N VAL A 41 -4.44 -8.70 8.33
CA VAL A 41 -5.45 -7.86 7.69
C VAL A 41 -6.20 -7.11 8.77
N ILE A 42 -6.31 -5.78 8.65
CA ILE A 42 -7.16 -4.95 9.51
C ILE A 42 -8.22 -4.30 8.64
N GLY A 43 -9.49 -4.67 8.86
CA GLY A 43 -10.62 -4.34 8.00
C GLY A 43 -10.90 -5.46 7.01
N CYS A 44 -11.81 -6.35 7.41
CA CYS A 44 -12.23 -7.55 6.69
C CYS A 44 -13.55 -7.35 5.92
N GLY A 45 -13.94 -6.09 5.67
CA GLY A 45 -15.12 -5.72 4.89
C GLY A 45 -14.94 -5.84 3.37
N GLY A 46 -15.91 -5.35 2.59
CA GLY A 46 -16.00 -5.65 1.15
C GLY A 46 -14.78 -5.31 0.28
N ARG A 47 -13.87 -4.43 0.72
CA ARG A 47 -12.64 -4.15 -0.02
C ARG A 47 -11.59 -5.26 0.11
N SER A 48 -11.55 -6.00 1.22
CA SER A 48 -10.63 -7.12 1.44
C SER A 48 -10.84 -8.26 0.42
N ASN A 49 -12.09 -8.45 -0.03
CA ASN A 49 -12.45 -9.40 -1.09
C ASN A 49 -11.69 -9.21 -2.40
N ARG A 50 -11.12 -8.01 -2.63
CA ARG A 50 -10.25 -7.73 -3.77
C ARG A 50 -8.79 -7.59 -3.37
N ASP A 51 -8.50 -7.07 -2.18
CA ASP A 51 -7.12 -6.77 -1.80
C ASP A 51 -6.34 -8.04 -1.42
N ILE A 52 -6.97 -8.96 -0.67
CA ILE A 52 -6.33 -10.22 -0.25
C ILE A 52 -5.91 -11.06 -1.46
N PRO A 53 -6.77 -11.35 -2.47
CA PRO A 53 -6.35 -12.11 -3.65
C PRO A 53 -5.27 -11.42 -4.48
N ASN A 54 -5.32 -10.08 -4.59
CA ASN A 54 -4.28 -9.33 -5.28
C ASN A 54 -2.93 -9.40 -4.55
N PHE A 55 -2.96 -9.42 -3.22
CA PHE A 55 -1.76 -9.58 -2.41
C PHE A 55 -1.16 -10.98 -2.56
N ILE A 56 -1.98 -12.04 -2.50
CA ILE A 56 -1.57 -13.42 -2.76
C ILE A 56 -0.90 -13.52 -4.13
N LYS A 57 -1.55 -13.00 -5.18
CA LYS A 57 -0.98 -12.98 -6.54
C LYS A 57 0.36 -12.22 -6.60
N ALA A 58 0.50 -11.12 -5.87
CA ALA A 58 1.75 -10.37 -5.81
C ALA A 58 2.86 -11.19 -5.12
N CYS A 59 2.53 -11.92 -4.05
CA CYS A 59 3.45 -12.86 -3.41
C CYS A 59 3.88 -13.96 -4.38
N ASP A 60 2.94 -14.59 -5.10
CA ASP A 60 3.23 -15.64 -6.09
C ASP A 60 4.20 -15.14 -7.18
N MET A 61 3.96 -13.93 -7.70
CA MET A 61 4.83 -13.28 -8.70
C MET A 61 6.25 -13.04 -8.19
N LEU A 62 6.42 -12.92 -6.86
CA LEU A 62 7.70 -12.71 -6.19
C LEU A 62 8.31 -14.02 -5.65
N GLY A 63 7.63 -15.16 -5.82
CA GLY A 63 8.06 -16.44 -5.24
C GLY A 63 7.95 -16.50 -3.71
N LEU A 64 7.04 -15.71 -3.14
CA LEU A 64 6.72 -15.63 -1.71
C LEU A 64 5.41 -16.36 -1.40
N GLU A 65 5.24 -16.79 -0.17
CA GLU A 65 3.97 -17.33 0.35
C GLU A 65 3.41 -16.35 1.41
N ALA A 66 2.16 -15.93 1.28
CA ALA A 66 1.50 -15.11 2.29
C ALA A 66 0.94 -16.00 3.40
N GLU A 67 1.49 -15.89 4.61
CA GLU A 67 0.97 -16.58 5.80
C GLU A 67 0.12 -15.60 6.61
N TYR A 68 -1.21 -15.78 6.59
CA TYR A 68 -2.11 -14.92 7.38
C TYR A 68 -2.08 -15.34 8.86
N VAL A 69 -1.55 -14.44 9.70
CA VAL A 69 -1.40 -14.64 11.14
C VAL A 69 -2.45 -13.89 11.95
N ALA A 70 -3.15 -12.92 11.33
CA ALA A 70 -4.30 -12.26 11.96
C ALA A 70 -5.34 -11.77 10.93
N MET A 71 -6.61 -12.01 11.23
CA MET A 71 -7.77 -11.39 10.56
C MET A 71 -8.47 -10.49 11.58
N ALA A 72 -8.31 -9.17 11.44
CA ALA A 72 -8.74 -8.20 12.44
C ALA A 72 -9.85 -7.30 11.92
N ASP A 73 -10.91 -7.17 12.71
CA ASP A 73 -12.04 -6.28 12.42
C ASP A 73 -12.74 -5.83 13.72
N ALA A 74 -13.45 -4.71 13.68
CA ALA A 74 -14.31 -4.32 14.81
C ALA A 74 -15.51 -5.27 14.96
N PHE A 75 -15.92 -5.93 13.87
CA PHE A 75 -17.08 -6.81 13.82
C PHE A 75 -16.69 -8.26 13.56
N GLU A 76 -17.14 -9.16 14.44
CA GLU A 76 -16.83 -10.59 14.37
C GLU A 76 -17.20 -11.21 13.02
N ASP A 77 -18.39 -10.88 12.51
CA ASP A 77 -18.88 -11.43 11.24
C ASP A 77 -17.93 -11.16 10.09
N LYS A 78 -17.27 -9.99 10.07
CA LYS A 78 -16.32 -9.62 9.03
C LYS A 78 -15.00 -10.38 9.14
N ALA A 79 -14.44 -10.46 10.35
CA ALA A 79 -13.20 -11.21 10.57
C ALA A 79 -13.39 -12.69 10.22
N PHE A 80 -14.49 -13.31 10.67
CA PHE A 80 -14.77 -14.72 10.44
C PHE A 80 -15.07 -15.03 8.97
N GLU A 81 -15.82 -14.17 8.27
CA GLU A 81 -16.10 -14.36 6.84
C GLU A 81 -14.79 -14.45 6.02
N GLN A 82 -13.83 -13.58 6.28
CA GLN A 82 -12.54 -13.63 5.58
C GLN A 82 -11.67 -14.79 6.06
N ALA A 83 -11.67 -15.10 7.35
CA ALA A 83 -10.91 -16.22 7.89
C ALA A 83 -11.34 -17.56 7.27
N ASP A 84 -12.65 -17.82 7.24
CA ASP A 84 -13.22 -19.03 6.63
C ASP A 84 -12.89 -19.10 5.12
N LYS A 85 -12.97 -17.95 4.42
CA LYS A 85 -12.69 -17.87 2.97
C LYS A 85 -11.24 -18.18 2.59
N TYR A 86 -10.29 -17.87 3.47
CA TYR A 86 -8.86 -18.10 3.22
C TYR A 86 -8.27 -19.16 4.14
N GLU A 87 -9.13 -20.01 4.73
CA GLU A 87 -8.74 -21.14 5.58
C GLU A 87 -7.83 -20.73 6.75
N VAL A 88 -8.03 -19.53 7.28
CA VAL A 88 -7.36 -19.04 8.48
C VAL A 88 -8.15 -19.47 9.70
N SER A 89 -7.48 -20.12 10.65
CA SER A 89 -8.14 -20.58 11.87
C SER A 89 -8.71 -19.40 12.67
N ARG A 90 -9.91 -19.59 13.25
CA ARG A 90 -10.65 -18.52 13.93
C ARG A 90 -9.98 -18.03 15.22
N ASP A 91 -9.05 -18.77 15.82
CA ASP A 91 -8.20 -18.28 16.93
C ASP A 91 -7.25 -17.15 16.51
N LYS A 92 -7.00 -17.00 15.20
CA LYS A 92 -6.27 -15.87 14.61
C LYS A 92 -7.17 -14.68 14.27
N CYS A 93 -8.47 -14.76 14.55
CA CYS A 93 -9.37 -13.63 14.40
C CYS A 93 -9.28 -12.70 15.61
N ILE A 94 -9.03 -11.42 15.35
CA ILE A 94 -8.92 -10.41 16.40
C ILE A 94 -10.11 -9.46 16.24
N VAL A 95 -11.06 -9.56 17.16
CA VAL A 95 -12.31 -8.77 17.10
C VAL A 95 -12.27 -7.64 18.12
N GLY A 96 -12.67 -6.45 17.68
CA GLY A 96 -12.88 -5.28 18.53
C GLY A 96 -12.27 -4.00 17.98
N TRP A 97 -12.67 -2.87 18.57
CA TRP A 97 -12.17 -1.54 18.19
C TRP A 97 -10.67 -1.35 18.45
N ASP A 98 -10.10 -2.15 19.36
CA ASP A 98 -8.68 -2.20 19.70
C ASP A 98 -7.89 -3.22 18.86
N ALA A 99 -8.52 -3.90 17.89
CA ALA A 99 -7.89 -4.99 17.14
C ALA A 99 -6.59 -4.57 16.43
N TYR A 100 -6.47 -3.31 16.00
CA TYR A 100 -5.24 -2.79 15.40
C TYR A 100 -4.05 -2.75 16.38
N GLN A 101 -4.30 -2.57 17.69
CA GLN A 101 -3.27 -2.59 18.72
C GLN A 101 -2.79 -4.02 18.96
N LYS A 102 -3.73 -4.98 19.04
CA LYS A 102 -3.41 -6.41 19.13
C LYS A 102 -2.65 -6.92 17.91
N VAL A 103 -2.97 -6.43 16.70
CA VAL A 103 -2.18 -6.71 15.49
C VAL A 103 -0.77 -6.09 15.57
N ALA A 104 -0.62 -4.91 16.20
CA ALA A 104 0.68 -4.31 16.40
C ALA A 104 1.57 -5.17 17.33
N GLU A 105 0.97 -5.89 18.27
CA GLU A 105 1.63 -6.81 19.21
C GLU A 105 1.84 -8.23 18.63
N SER A 106 1.21 -8.57 17.50
CA SER A 106 1.34 -9.89 16.89
C SER A 106 2.66 -10.10 16.16
N ASP A 107 2.90 -11.31 15.67
CA ASP A 107 4.09 -11.67 14.88
C ASP A 107 3.96 -11.30 13.39
N ALA A 108 2.94 -10.53 13.00
CA ALA A 108 2.81 -10.02 11.64
C ALA A 108 4.00 -9.13 11.26
N GLU A 109 4.52 -9.30 10.05
CA GLU A 109 5.57 -8.44 9.47
C GLU A 109 4.96 -7.36 8.58
N PHE A 110 3.90 -7.75 7.85
CA PHE A 110 3.20 -6.92 6.88
C PHE A 110 1.73 -6.78 7.24
N VAL A 111 1.19 -5.58 7.15
CA VAL A 111 -0.20 -5.27 7.53
C VAL A 111 -0.95 -4.66 6.36
N MET A 112 -2.06 -5.30 5.99
CA MET A 112 -3.02 -4.78 5.04
C MET A 112 -4.07 -3.95 5.79
N LEU A 113 -3.96 -2.62 5.71
CA LEU A 113 -4.80 -1.68 6.45
C LEU A 113 -5.97 -1.17 5.59
N ILE A 114 -7.08 -1.89 5.64
CA ILE A 114 -8.25 -1.79 4.77
C ILE A 114 -9.48 -1.17 5.49
N THR A 115 -9.29 -0.65 6.71
CA THR A 115 -10.32 0.05 7.49
C THR A 115 -10.90 1.30 6.80
N PRO A 116 -12.02 1.85 7.27
CA PRO A 116 -12.46 3.18 6.82
C PRO A 116 -11.38 4.26 7.06
N PRO A 117 -11.35 5.31 6.22
CA PRO A 117 -10.28 6.32 6.25
C PRO A 117 -10.22 7.16 7.53
N SER A 118 -11.32 7.27 8.27
CA SER A 118 -11.36 8.01 9.54
C SER A 118 -10.46 7.43 10.62
N PHE A 119 -10.24 6.10 10.60
CA PHE A 119 -9.45 5.39 11.63
C PHE A 119 -7.98 5.18 11.23
N ARG A 120 -7.70 5.22 9.92
CA ARG A 120 -6.43 4.82 9.34
C ARG A 120 -5.21 5.62 9.85
N PRO A 121 -5.27 6.95 10.08
CA PRO A 121 -4.12 7.68 10.60
C PRO A 121 -3.64 7.15 11.96
N GLN A 122 -4.57 6.90 12.90
CA GLN A 122 -4.23 6.36 14.22
C GLN A 122 -3.69 4.93 14.11
N HIS A 123 -4.33 4.08 13.30
CA HIS A 123 -3.84 2.71 13.11
C HIS A 123 -2.43 2.70 12.53
N LEU A 124 -2.15 3.56 11.54
CA LEU A 124 -0.84 3.68 10.93
C LEU A 124 0.23 4.10 11.94
N ASP A 125 -0.05 5.12 12.77
CA ASP A 125 0.87 5.57 13.82
C ASP A 125 1.29 4.40 14.73
N THR A 126 0.32 3.62 15.20
CA THR A 126 0.54 2.45 16.07
C THR A 126 1.33 1.35 15.38
N LEU A 127 0.99 1.01 14.13
CA LEU A 127 1.67 -0.04 13.38
C LEU A 127 3.11 0.33 13.02
N VAL A 128 3.38 1.60 12.68
CA VAL A 128 4.73 2.12 12.45
C VAL A 128 5.54 2.14 13.76
N GLU A 129 4.90 2.44 14.89
CA GLU A 129 5.58 2.30 16.18
C GLU A 129 6.01 0.85 16.43
N ALA A 130 5.14 -0.11 16.14
CA ALA A 130 5.42 -1.53 16.30
C ALA A 130 6.32 -2.15 15.22
N GLY A 131 6.87 -1.35 14.29
CA GLY A 131 7.83 -1.87 13.31
C GLY A 131 7.19 -2.65 12.16
N LYS A 132 5.91 -2.42 11.86
CA LYS A 132 5.19 -3.15 10.80
C LYS A 132 5.33 -2.47 9.44
N HIS A 133 5.50 -3.26 8.38
CA HIS A 133 5.27 -2.79 7.01
C HIS A 133 3.76 -2.63 6.77
N VAL A 134 3.34 -1.60 6.04
CA VAL A 134 1.90 -1.32 5.86
C VAL A 134 1.56 -1.04 4.40
N LEU A 135 0.61 -1.81 3.86
CA LEU A 135 -0.14 -1.45 2.66
C LEU A 135 -1.54 -1.01 3.08
N MET A 136 -1.86 0.26 2.89
CA MET A 136 -3.14 0.82 3.31
C MET A 136 -3.99 1.25 2.12
N GLN A 137 -5.31 1.09 2.22
CA GLN A 137 -6.20 1.61 1.19
C GLN A 137 -6.29 3.13 1.18
N LYS A 138 -6.65 3.67 0.02
CA LYS A 138 -7.00 5.09 -0.15
C LYS A 138 -8.49 5.32 0.18
N PRO A 139 -8.87 6.52 0.66
CA PRO A 139 -8.00 7.63 1.07
C PRO A 139 -7.30 7.34 2.40
N VAL A 140 -6.16 8.00 2.64
CA VAL A 140 -5.33 7.74 3.84
C VAL A 140 -5.85 8.41 5.11
N ALA A 141 -6.63 9.47 4.96
CA ALA A 141 -7.28 10.24 6.02
C ALA A 141 -8.52 10.96 5.45
N VAL A 142 -9.30 11.60 6.33
CA VAL A 142 -10.50 12.38 5.95
C VAL A 142 -10.37 13.89 6.23
N ASP A 143 -9.31 14.30 6.92
CA ASP A 143 -9.09 15.68 7.35
C ASP A 143 -7.60 16.08 7.32
N ALA A 144 -7.32 17.38 7.45
CA ALA A 144 -5.96 17.90 7.41
C ALA A 144 -5.08 17.42 8.61
N PRO A 145 -5.59 17.34 9.85
CA PRO A 145 -4.85 16.75 10.96
C PRO A 145 -4.45 15.28 10.71
N GLY A 146 -5.36 14.45 10.22
CA GLY A 146 -5.10 13.06 9.87
C GLY A 146 -4.06 12.93 8.76
N CYS A 147 -4.13 13.78 7.72
CA CYS A 147 -3.09 13.85 6.69
C CYS A 147 -1.71 14.17 7.28
N ARG A 148 -1.61 15.12 8.20
CA ARG A 148 -0.34 15.45 8.88
C ARG A 148 0.20 14.29 9.71
N ARG A 149 -0.67 13.54 10.39
CA ARG A 149 -0.28 12.30 11.10
C ARG A 149 0.29 11.26 10.14
N VAL A 150 -0.38 10.99 9.02
CA VAL A 150 0.10 10.04 8.01
C VAL A 150 1.48 10.45 7.46
N ILE A 151 1.71 11.74 7.21
CA ILE A 151 3.02 12.24 6.77
C ILE A 151 4.08 11.98 7.85
N ALA A 152 3.80 12.31 9.11
CA ALA A 152 4.72 12.08 10.22
C ALA A 152 5.03 10.58 10.43
N ALA A 153 4.02 9.73 10.32
CA ALA A 153 4.17 8.27 10.35
C ALA A 153 5.07 7.78 9.21
N GLY A 154 4.92 8.33 8.01
CA GLY A 154 5.78 8.05 6.86
C GLY A 154 7.25 8.40 7.12
N GLU A 155 7.53 9.57 7.68
CA GLU A 155 8.89 9.97 8.05
C GLU A 155 9.49 9.05 9.13
N LYS A 156 8.69 8.63 10.11
CA LYS A 156 9.11 7.67 11.13
C LYS A 156 9.39 6.29 10.54
N ALA A 157 8.51 5.81 9.66
CA ALA A 157 8.68 4.55 8.96
C ALA A 157 9.97 4.53 8.14
N LYS A 158 10.26 5.62 7.42
CA LYS A 158 11.52 5.78 6.67
C LYS A 158 12.75 5.65 7.56
N LYS A 159 12.76 6.28 8.75
CA LYS A 159 13.86 6.15 9.72
C LYS A 159 14.03 4.72 10.25
N LYS A 160 12.92 3.96 10.36
CA LYS A 160 12.91 2.56 10.78
C LYS A 160 13.16 1.56 9.64
N GLY A 161 13.30 2.02 8.39
CA GLY A 161 13.42 1.13 7.23
C GLY A 161 12.12 0.39 6.87
N LEU A 162 10.97 0.89 7.32
CA LEU A 162 9.66 0.29 7.05
C LEU A 162 9.11 0.78 5.71
N ALA A 163 8.47 -0.13 5.00
CA ALA A 163 7.77 0.17 3.75
C ALA A 163 6.30 0.51 4.05
N ILE A 164 5.89 1.72 3.67
CA ILE A 164 4.51 2.19 3.81
C ILE A 164 4.01 2.60 2.43
N LEU A 165 2.90 2.00 1.98
CA LEU A 165 2.30 2.29 0.68
C LEU A 165 0.80 2.54 0.82
N ALA A 166 0.33 3.64 0.23
CA ALA A 166 -1.09 3.86 0.02
C ALA A 166 -1.54 3.25 -1.31
N GLY A 167 -2.75 2.69 -1.36
CA GLY A 167 -3.34 2.01 -2.52
C GLY A 167 -3.70 2.92 -3.70
N THR A 168 -2.81 3.81 -4.13
CA THR A 168 -2.95 4.66 -5.32
C THR A 168 -2.61 3.89 -6.59
N GLN A 169 -3.40 2.85 -6.87
CA GLN A 169 -3.10 1.81 -7.88
C GLN A 169 -2.84 2.35 -9.30
N ARG A 170 -3.46 3.47 -9.68
CA ARG A 170 -3.25 4.05 -11.03
C ARG A 170 -1.81 4.49 -11.28
N ARG A 171 -1.07 4.85 -10.23
CA ARG A 171 0.36 5.18 -10.35
C ARG A 171 1.21 3.99 -10.79
N HIS A 172 0.67 2.77 -10.72
CA HIS A 172 1.35 1.53 -11.09
C HIS A 172 0.72 0.86 -12.33
N THR A 173 -0.25 1.50 -12.97
CA THR A 173 -0.84 0.98 -14.21
C THR A 173 0.04 1.38 -15.39
N ILE A 174 0.37 0.42 -16.26
CA ILE A 174 1.32 0.62 -17.37
C ILE A 174 0.99 1.86 -18.20
N GLY A 175 -0.26 2.03 -18.64
CA GLY A 175 -0.65 3.20 -19.44
C GLY A 175 -0.47 4.55 -18.72
N TYR A 176 -0.66 4.61 -17.40
CA TYR A 176 -0.40 5.83 -16.62
C TYR A 176 1.11 6.09 -16.49
N MET A 177 1.91 5.05 -16.27
CA MET A 177 3.37 5.17 -16.18
C MET A 177 3.99 5.60 -17.51
N GLU A 178 3.54 5.01 -18.62
CA GLU A 178 3.99 5.37 -19.98
C GLU A 178 3.61 6.81 -20.33
N ASN A 179 2.38 7.23 -20.04
CA ASN A 179 1.94 8.60 -20.29
C ASN A 179 2.75 9.60 -19.44
N ALA A 180 2.99 9.31 -18.16
CA ALA A 180 3.81 10.14 -17.30
C ALA A 180 5.25 10.26 -17.84
N ALA A 181 5.86 9.15 -18.27
CA ALA A 181 7.21 9.14 -18.84
C ALA A 181 7.29 9.95 -20.15
N ARG A 182 6.30 9.82 -21.04
CA ARG A 182 6.24 10.58 -22.31
C ARG A 182 6.13 12.09 -22.04
N ILE A 183 5.28 12.49 -21.10
CA ILE A 183 5.12 13.89 -20.71
C ILE A 183 6.42 14.43 -20.12
N GLN A 184 7.07 13.68 -19.21
CA GLN A 184 8.36 14.07 -18.62
C GLN A 184 9.47 14.19 -19.67
N ASN A 185 9.42 13.41 -20.75
CA ASN A 185 10.35 13.46 -21.87
C ASN A 185 9.97 14.53 -22.92
N GLY A 186 9.02 15.43 -22.63
CA GLY A 186 8.69 16.58 -23.48
C GLY A 186 7.77 16.26 -24.66
N ALA A 187 7.09 15.12 -24.68
CA ALA A 187 6.25 14.71 -25.81
C ALA A 187 5.13 15.70 -26.19
N ILE A 188 4.74 16.58 -25.25
CA ILE A 188 3.72 17.62 -25.46
C ILE A 188 4.25 19.04 -25.23
N GLY A 189 5.55 19.22 -24.99
CA GLY A 189 6.11 20.50 -24.58
C GLY A 189 5.65 20.94 -23.18
N GLU A 190 5.40 22.23 -23.02
CA GLU A 190 4.90 22.82 -21.76
C GLU A 190 3.44 22.43 -21.49
N ILE A 191 3.13 22.08 -20.24
CA ILE A 191 1.76 21.78 -19.83
C ILE A 191 0.99 23.10 -19.68
N LEU A 192 0.08 23.37 -20.60
CA LEU A 192 -0.77 24.55 -20.56
C LEU A 192 -2.04 24.36 -19.71
N GLY A 193 -2.47 23.11 -19.50
CA GLY A 193 -3.68 22.77 -18.76
C GLY A 193 -4.15 21.36 -19.03
N GLY A 194 -5.28 20.97 -18.42
CA GLY A 194 -5.87 19.66 -18.64
C GLY A 194 -7.26 19.53 -18.02
N THR A 195 -8.02 18.57 -18.53
CA THR A 195 -9.35 18.22 -18.03
C THR A 195 -9.31 16.79 -17.51
N VAL A 196 -9.93 16.58 -16.35
CA VAL A 196 -10.13 15.24 -15.78
C VAL A 196 -11.62 15.03 -15.59
N SER A 197 -12.16 13.98 -16.20
CA SER A 197 -13.55 13.55 -16.02
C SER A 197 -13.55 12.16 -15.39
N TRP A 198 -14.38 11.99 -14.36
CA TRP A 198 -14.56 10.71 -13.69
C TRP A 198 -16.05 10.41 -13.57
N ASN A 199 -16.53 9.54 -14.46
CA ASN A 199 -17.92 9.08 -14.44
C ASN A 199 -18.00 7.81 -13.60
N GLY A 200 -18.66 7.89 -12.45
CA GLY A 200 -18.84 6.75 -11.56
C GLY A 200 -20.04 6.94 -10.63
N ASN A 201 -20.40 5.88 -9.94
CA ASN A 201 -21.45 5.92 -8.92
C ASN A 201 -20.88 6.39 -7.59
N VAL A 202 -21.70 7.03 -6.74
CA VAL A 202 -21.31 7.31 -5.36
C VAL A 202 -21.20 5.97 -4.64
N PRO A 203 -20.01 5.59 -4.16
CA PRO A 203 -19.86 4.30 -3.54
C PRO A 203 -20.19 4.41 -2.03
N TRP A 204 -20.68 3.31 -1.45
CA TRP A 204 -20.78 3.13 0.02
C TRP A 204 -21.80 4.01 0.77
N ILE A 205 -22.93 4.37 0.15
CA ILE A 205 -24.06 4.95 0.93
C ILE A 205 -24.86 3.80 1.52
N TRP A 206 -24.82 3.69 2.85
CA TRP A 206 -25.66 2.77 3.61
C TRP A 206 -26.66 3.55 4.44
N GLU A 207 -27.85 3.01 4.59
CA GLU A 207 -28.80 3.48 5.59
C GLU A 207 -28.36 3.03 6.98
N ARG A 208 -28.31 3.96 7.93
CA ARG A 208 -27.99 3.64 9.32
C ARG A 208 -29.09 2.73 9.87
N GLN A 209 -28.71 1.55 10.34
CA GLN A 209 -29.66 0.63 10.97
C GLN A 209 -29.98 1.07 12.40
N LYS A 210 -31.17 0.68 12.87
CA LYS A 210 -31.61 0.96 14.24
C LYS A 210 -30.65 0.32 15.24
N GLY A 211 -30.14 1.12 16.18
CA GLY A 211 -29.22 0.68 17.23
C GLY A 211 -27.73 0.90 16.93
N TRP A 212 -27.36 1.30 15.71
CA TRP A 212 -25.98 1.67 15.40
C TRP A 212 -25.61 3.01 16.00
N ASN A 213 -24.48 3.06 16.70
CA ASN A 213 -23.82 4.33 17.03
C ASN A 213 -23.07 4.89 15.81
N ASP A 214 -22.47 6.07 15.94
CA ASP A 214 -21.74 6.69 14.83
C ASP A 214 -20.53 5.87 14.37
N ALA A 215 -19.81 5.22 15.29
CA ALA A 215 -18.68 4.37 14.95
C ALA A 215 -19.14 3.13 14.17
N ASP A 216 -20.20 2.46 14.63
CA ASP A 216 -20.79 1.30 13.94
C ASP A 216 -21.19 1.68 12.52
N TYR A 217 -21.90 2.80 12.36
CA TYR A 217 -22.34 3.29 11.06
C TYR A 217 -21.18 3.64 10.12
N LEU A 218 -20.12 4.26 10.64
CA LEU A 218 -18.96 4.64 9.84
C LEU A 218 -18.04 3.48 9.49
N ALA A 219 -18.15 2.34 10.18
CA ALA A 219 -17.26 1.20 10.01
C ALA A 219 -17.88 -0.05 9.35
N ARG A 220 -19.20 -0.11 9.25
CA ARG A 220 -19.94 -1.25 8.64
C ARG A 220 -19.86 -1.31 7.12
#